data_AF-A0A1H0HCK7-F1
#
_entry.id   AF-A0A1H0HCK7-F1
#
_cell.length_a   1.000
_cell.length_b   1.000
_cell.length_c   1.000
_cell.angle_alpha   90.00
_cell.angle_beta   90.00
_cell.angle_gamma   90.00
#
_symmetry.space_group_name_H-M   'P 1'
#
loop_
_entity.id
_entity.type
_entity.pdbx_description
1 polymer ?
#
loop_
_entity_poly.entity_id
_entity_poly.type
_entity_poly.pdbx_seq_one_letter_code
_entity_poly.pdbx_strand_id
1 'polypeptide(L)'
;MNTAFRAPLTSHWQHIHADWWQDNQGNDIHRVEIDDEALYHCHFAGSPLPWNAVATSLDEAMAVFDTGSVELHEPIQEPTPERSPRNRRR
;
A
#
# COMPACT_ATOMS: atom_id res chain seq x y z
N MET A 1 -39.27 -1.93 2.91
CA MET A 1 -38.32 -2.98 2.49
C MET A 1 -38.28 -2.96 0.98
N ASN A 2 -37.23 -2.40 0.38
CA ASN A 2 -37.08 -2.36 -1.09
C ASN A 2 -36.31 -3.60 -1.54
N THR A 3 -37.03 -4.61 -2.01
CA THR A 3 -36.44 -5.77 -2.72
C THR A 3 -36.16 -5.35 -4.15
N ALA A 4 -34.93 -4.91 -4.45
CA ALA A 4 -34.51 -4.71 -5.82
C ALA A 4 -34.33 -6.08 -6.49
N PHE A 5 -35.18 -6.38 -7.48
CA PHE A 5 -35.03 -7.55 -8.34
C PHE A 5 -33.83 -7.31 -9.27
N ARG A 6 -32.68 -7.90 -8.95
CA ARG A 6 -31.53 -7.94 -9.85
C ARG A 6 -31.85 -8.94 -10.97
N ALA A 7 -32.08 -8.43 -12.17
CA ALA A 7 -32.16 -9.26 -13.36
C ALA A 7 -30.83 -10.04 -13.54
N PRO A 8 -30.86 -11.30 -14.02
CA PRO A 8 -29.62 -12.02 -14.33
C PRO A 8 -28.88 -11.24 -15.41
N LEU A 9 -27.64 -10.83 -15.12
CA LEU A 9 -26.77 -10.30 -16.16
C LEU A 9 -26.54 -11.42 -17.19
N THR A 10 -26.54 -11.08 -18.47
CA THR A 10 -26.12 -11.99 -19.53
C THR A 10 -24.70 -12.51 -19.22
N SER A 11 -24.41 -13.79 -19.47
CA SER A 11 -23.18 -14.51 -19.05
C SER A 11 -21.82 -13.87 -19.36
N HIS A 12 -21.78 -12.77 -20.14
CA HIS A 12 -20.56 -12.08 -20.56
C HIS A 12 -20.39 -10.69 -19.94
N TRP A 13 -21.35 -10.22 -19.14
CA TRP A 13 -21.30 -8.90 -18.52
C TRP A 13 -21.30 -9.03 -17.01
N GLN A 14 -20.24 -8.54 -16.37
CA GLN A 14 -20.10 -8.50 -14.92
C GLN A 14 -20.55 -7.13 -14.40
N HIS A 15 -21.11 -7.10 -13.19
CA HIS A 15 -21.33 -5.85 -12.49
C HIS A 15 -19.99 -5.39 -11.94
N ILE A 16 -19.56 -4.18 -12.30
CA ILE A 16 -18.30 -3.61 -11.81
C ILE A 16 -18.66 -2.41 -10.93
N HIS A 17 -18.22 -2.43 -9.67
CA HIS A 17 -18.19 -1.25 -8.83
C HIS A 17 -16.77 -0.69 -8.82
N ALA A 18 -16.65 0.64 -8.97
CA ALA A 18 -15.35 1.29 -8.94
C ALA A 18 -15.37 2.51 -8.01
N ASP A 19 -14.40 2.53 -7.10
CA ASP A 19 -14.14 3.65 -6.20
C ASP A 19 -12.76 4.24 -6.51
N TRP A 20 -12.59 5.53 -6.25
CA TRP A 20 -11.36 6.26 -6.55
C TRP A 20 -10.93 7.14 -5.39
N TRP A 21 -9.63 7.08 -5.07
CA TRP A 21 -8.97 7.96 -4.11
C TRP A 21 -7.73 8.58 -4.75
N GLN A 22 -7.43 9.82 -4.38
CA GLN A 22 -6.23 10.52 -4.77
C GLN A 22 -5.65 11.28 -3.57
N ASP A 23 -4.33 11.24 -3.41
CA ASP A 23 -3.63 11.99 -2.38
C ASP A 23 -3.19 13.40 -2.86
N ASN A 24 -2.52 14.16 -1.99
CA ASN A 24 -2.04 15.50 -2.32
C ASN A 24 -0.77 15.51 -3.20
N GLN A 25 -0.16 14.35 -3.44
CA GLN A 25 0.99 14.17 -4.33
C GLN A 25 0.55 13.76 -5.75
N GLY A 26 -0.74 13.47 -5.93
CA GLY A 26 -1.35 13.05 -7.18
C GLY A 26 -1.31 11.55 -7.41
N ASN A 27 -0.95 10.76 -6.38
CA ASN A 27 -1.04 9.31 -6.43
C ASN A 27 -2.49 8.86 -6.34
N ASP A 28 -2.84 7.80 -7.04
CA ASP A 28 -4.20 7.32 -7.21
C ASP A 28 -4.37 5.85 -6.81
N ILE A 29 -5.51 5.56 -6.21
CA ILE A 29 -5.98 4.21 -5.91
C ILE A 29 -7.31 4.02 -6.62
N HIS A 30 -7.39 2.98 -7.46
CA HIS A 30 -8.61 2.55 -8.14
C HIS A 30 -9.05 1.21 -7.55
N ARG A 31 -10.16 1.19 -6.80
CA ARG A 31 -10.79 -0.07 -6.39
C ARG A 31 -11.72 -0.54 -7.50
N VAL A 32 -11.61 -1.80 -7.88
CA VAL A 32 -12.48 -2.47 -8.83
C VAL A 32 -13.01 -3.71 -8.15
N GLU A 33 -14.32 -3.79 -7.99
CA GLU A 33 -15.00 -4.95 -7.44
C GLU A 33 -15.76 -5.69 -8.54
N ILE A 34 -15.45 -6.96 -8.70
CA ILE A 34 -16.04 -7.86 -9.70
C ILE A 34 -16.50 -9.11 -8.94
N ASP A 35 -17.79 -9.42 -9.01
CA ASP A 35 -18.37 -10.62 -8.40
C ASP A 35 -17.96 -10.82 -6.91
N ASP A 36 -18.02 -9.73 -6.13
CA ASP A 36 -17.67 -9.64 -4.70
C ASP A 36 -16.17 -9.76 -4.36
N GLU A 37 -15.29 -9.82 -5.37
CA GLU A 37 -13.83 -9.71 -5.20
C GLU A 37 -13.35 -8.29 -5.52
N ALA A 38 -12.71 -7.63 -4.56
CA ALA A 38 -12.20 -6.27 -4.71
C ALA A 38 -10.67 -6.25 -4.93
N LEU A 39 -10.23 -5.59 -6.00
CA LEU A 39 -8.84 -5.31 -6.31
C LEU A 39 -8.57 -3.81 -6.28
N TYR A 40 -7.45 -3.40 -5.70
CA TYR A 40 -7.02 -2.02 -5.59
C TYR A 40 -5.79 -1.82 -6.47
N HIS A 41 -5.93 -1.06 -7.54
CA HIS A 41 -4.82 -0.70 -8.42
C HIS A 41 -4.23 0.62 -7.94
N CYS A 42 -2.94 0.62 -7.64
CA CYS A 42 -2.20 1.80 -7.19
C CYS A 42 -1.39 2.38 -8.34
N HIS A 43 -1.45 3.68 -8.55
CA HIS A 43 -0.59 4.39 -9.49
C HIS A 43 0.09 5.59 -8.83
N PHE A 44 1.38 5.75 -9.16
CA PHE A 44 2.19 6.84 -8.65
C PHE A 44 2.17 7.98 -9.66
N ALA A 45 2.00 9.20 -9.16
CA ALA A 45 2.02 10.40 -9.99
C ALA A 45 3.26 10.43 -10.91
N GLY A 46 3.04 10.61 -12.21
CA GLY A 46 4.11 10.66 -13.21
C GLY A 46 4.69 9.31 -13.65
N SER A 47 4.22 8.18 -13.09
CA SER A 47 4.60 6.86 -13.59
C SER A 47 3.90 6.52 -14.91
N PRO A 48 4.56 5.82 -15.85
CA PRO A 48 3.88 5.27 -17.02
C PRO A 48 2.96 4.12 -16.59
N LEU A 49 1.86 3.92 -17.32
CA LEU A 49 1.03 2.71 -17.21
C LEU A 49 1.81 1.46 -17.68
N PRO A 50 1.46 0.25 -17.22
CA PRO A 50 0.33 -0.09 -16.32
C PRO A 50 0.57 0.25 -14.84
N TRP A 51 -0.46 0.04 -14.02
CA TRP A 51 -0.49 0.29 -12.56
C TRP A 51 0.78 -0.18 -11.85
N ASN A 52 1.25 0.59 -10.88
CA ASN A 52 2.50 0.34 -10.18
C ASN A 52 2.41 -0.83 -9.20
N ALA A 53 1.24 -1.02 -8.59
CA ALA A 53 0.97 -2.13 -7.68
C ALA A 53 -0.50 -2.52 -7.71
N VAL A 54 -0.80 -3.73 -7.21
CA VAL A 54 -2.15 -4.23 -6.97
C VAL A 54 -2.22 -4.75 -5.55
N ALA A 55 -3.30 -4.41 -4.86
CA ALA A 55 -3.59 -4.81 -3.48
C ALA A 55 -5.01 -5.41 -3.39
N THR A 56 -5.27 -6.13 -2.30
CA THR A 56 -6.55 -6.79 -2.02
C THR A 56 -7.39 -6.07 -0.96
N SER A 57 -6.81 -5.06 -0.31
CA SER A 57 -7.49 -4.20 0.66
C SER A 57 -7.06 -2.73 0.50
N LEU A 58 -7.90 -1.82 0.97
CA LEU A 58 -7.60 -0.39 0.94
C LEU A 58 -6.39 -0.04 1.81
N ASP A 59 -6.26 -0.66 2.99
CA ASP A 59 -5.13 -0.44 3.90
C ASP A 59 -3.81 -0.88 3.26
N GLU A 60 -3.79 -2.04 2.59
CA GLU A 60 -2.63 -2.50 1.83
C GLU A 60 -2.30 -1.54 0.68
N ALA A 61 -3.32 -1.03 -0.02
CA ALA A 61 -3.15 -0.06 -1.09
C ALA A 61 -2.58 1.27 -0.59
N MET A 62 -3.00 1.76 0.59
CA MET A 62 -2.44 2.96 1.21
C MET A 62 -0.98 2.74 1.65
N ALA A 63 -0.67 1.58 2.22
CA ALA A 63 0.68 1.24 2.66
C ALA A 63 1.70 1.23 1.50
N VAL A 64 1.28 0.97 0.25
CA VAL A 64 2.16 1.08 -0.93
C VAL A 64 2.80 2.47 -1.02
N PHE A 65 2.07 3.52 -0.68
CA PHE A 65 2.54 4.90 -0.77
C PHE A 65 3.35 5.34 0.47
N ASP A 66 3.15 4.69 1.61
CA ASP A 66 3.84 5.01 2.87
C ASP A 66 5.28 4.46 2.94
N THR A 67 5.60 3.43 2.15
CA THR A 67 6.94 2.77 2.20
C THR A 67 8.11 3.66 1.80
N GLY A 68 7.87 4.84 1.22
CA GLY A 68 8.91 5.84 0.92
C GLY A 68 9.31 6.76 2.08
N SER A 69 8.59 6.73 3.21
CA SER A 69 8.81 7.66 4.34
C SER A 69 9.53 7.04 5.54
N VAL A 70 9.95 5.77 5.45
CA VAL A 70 10.85 5.19 6.44
C VAL A 70 12.26 5.66 6.11
N GLU A 71 12.58 6.92 6.43
CA GLU A 71 13.97 7.25 6.73
C GLU A 71 14.39 6.28 7.84
N LEU A 72 15.32 5.39 7.49
CA LEU A 72 16.04 4.56 8.43
C LEU A 72 16.63 5.49 9.49
N HIS A 73 15.95 5.63 10.62
CA HIS A 73 16.58 6.02 11.86
C HIS A 73 17.58 4.91 12.16
N GLU A 74 18.80 5.05 11.63
CA GLU A 74 19.91 4.22 12.06
C GLU A 74 19.96 4.32 13.59
N PRO A 75 19.86 3.20 14.33
CA PRO A 75 20.06 3.27 15.76
C PRO A 75 21.52 3.69 15.97
N ILE A 76 21.70 4.91 16.47
CA ILE A 76 23.00 5.38 16.97
C ILE A 76 23.44 4.34 18.00
N GLN A 77 24.39 3.48 17.62
CA GLN A 77 25.02 2.59 18.56
C GLN A 77 25.80 3.45 19.53
N GLU A 78 25.31 3.51 20.77
CA GLU A 78 26.03 4.07 21.90
C GLU A 78 27.41 3.39 21.97
N PRO A 79 28.53 4.13 21.94
CA PRO A 79 29.85 3.50 22.00
C PRO A 79 29.99 2.80 23.35
N THR A 80 30.04 1.47 23.30
CA THR A 80 30.31 0.62 24.47
C THR A 80 31.65 1.03 25.08
N PRO A 81 31.74 1.30 26.40
CA PRO A 81 33.03 1.63 27.00
C PRO A 81 33.91 0.39 27.01
N GLU A 82 34.93 0.37 26.13
CA GLU A 82 35.97 -0.64 26.15
C GLU A 82 36.64 -0.67 27.53
N ARG A 83 36.51 -1.83 28.19
CA ARG A 83 37.14 -2.12 29.47
C ARG A 83 38.65 -2.21 29.27
N SER A 84 39.32 -1.08 29.49
CA SER A 84 40.78 -0.94 29.42
C SER A 84 41.50 -2.00 30.28
N PRO A 85 42.38 -2.86 29.72
CA PRO A 85 43.19 -3.76 30.53
C PRO A 85 44.32 -2.95 31.19
N ARG A 86 44.29 -2.89 32.53
CA ARG A 86 45.36 -2.33 33.37
C ARG A 86 46.69 -3.00 33.02
N ASN A 87 47.58 -2.24 32.40
CA ASN A 87 49.00 -2.53 32.32
C ASN A 87 49.59 -2.61 33.73
N ARG A 88 49.93 -3.81 34.18
CA ARG A 88 50.75 -4.05 35.38
C ARG A 88 52.21 -3.97 34.94
N ARG A 89 52.87 -2.83 35.21
CA ARG A 89 54.32 -2.69 35.10
C ARG A 89 54.90 -2.39 36.49
N ARG A 90 55.97 -3.15 36.78
CA ARG A 90 56.86 -3.17 37.95
C ARG A 90 56.37 -3.97 39.16
#